data_AF-A0A437GUC9-F1
#
_entry.id   AF-A0A437GUC9-F1
#
_cell.length_a   1.000
_cell.length_b   1.000
_cell.length_c   1.000
_cell.angle_alpha   90.00
_cell.angle_beta   90.00
_cell.angle_gamma   90.00
#
_symmetry.space_group_name_H-M   'P 1'
#
loop_
_entity.id
_entity.type
_entity.pdbx_description
1 polymer ?
#
loop_
_entity_poly.entity_id
_entity_poly.type
_entity_poly.pdbx_seq_one_letter_code
_entity_poly.pdbx_strand_id
1 'polypeptide(L)'
;MNDNAGENRAGQKEPRRVSFPLGIGIALAPFVFAWFLLREGYSSLARAVGFGWLAFFALGYIAGLAEAGDEAALAETKVPDTLKPATAARADRLPGEPDCTLTSETEGWNLVKANAILTAERYAISHNPAATFGDADGKPLYQIDGAHKGQYTLIISNDQVALAQLVPLFDFCTPAERLDPEGELWKVVLAKLNGETF
;
A
#
# COMPACT_ATOMS: atom_id res chain seq x y z
N MET A 1 5.46 -38.45 53.48
CA MET A 1 5.39 -39.02 52.12
C MET A 1 4.23 -38.37 51.39
N ASN A 2 4.52 -37.84 50.21
CA ASN A 2 3.56 -37.23 49.28
C ASN A 2 2.52 -38.25 48.81
N ASP A 3 1.32 -37.80 48.43
CA ASP A 3 0.91 -37.80 47.01
C ASP A 3 -0.43 -37.07 46.79
N ASN A 4 -0.41 -36.23 45.74
CA ASN A 4 -1.49 -35.41 45.22
C ASN A 4 -2.44 -36.24 44.33
N ALA A 5 -3.74 -35.92 44.37
CA ALA A 5 -4.66 -36.02 43.22
C ALA A 5 -5.91 -35.22 43.59
N GLY A 6 -6.11 -33.99 43.11
CA GLY A 6 -6.30 -33.64 41.71
C GLY A 6 -7.41 -32.61 41.69
N GLU A 7 -7.06 -31.37 42.07
CA GLU A 7 -8.00 -30.26 42.11
C GLU A 7 -8.36 -29.81 40.69
N ASN A 8 -9.65 -29.67 40.47
CA ASN A 8 -10.28 -29.50 39.17
C ASN A 8 -10.14 -28.06 38.64
N ARG A 9 -9.80 -27.96 37.35
CA ARG A 9 -10.21 -26.94 36.38
C ARG A 9 -9.65 -25.52 36.58
N ALA A 10 -8.41 -25.33 36.14
CA ALA A 10 -7.95 -24.04 35.64
C ALA A 10 -8.77 -23.67 34.39
N GLY A 11 -9.75 -22.77 34.56
CA GLY A 11 -10.44 -22.13 33.45
C GLY A 11 -9.42 -21.36 32.62
N GLN A 12 -9.20 -21.82 31.38
CA GLN A 12 -8.41 -21.09 30.39
C GLN A 12 -9.10 -19.74 30.14
N LYS A 13 -8.49 -18.66 30.64
CA LYS A 13 -8.88 -17.31 30.25
C LYS A 13 -8.30 -17.07 28.85
N GLU A 14 -9.12 -17.24 27.82
CA GLU A 14 -8.77 -16.80 26.46
C GLU A 14 -8.30 -15.33 26.49
N PRO A 15 -7.27 -14.98 25.70
CA PRO A 15 -6.80 -13.61 25.61
C PRO A 15 -7.90 -12.74 24.99
N ARG A 16 -8.54 -11.90 25.82
CA ARG A 16 -9.56 -10.95 25.38
C ARG A 16 -8.92 -9.93 24.43
N ARG A 17 -9.35 -9.94 23.17
CA ARG A 17 -8.98 -8.90 22.19
C ARG A 17 -9.55 -7.56 22.65
N VAL A 18 -8.69 -6.54 22.68
CA VAL A 18 -9.09 -5.18 23.00
C VAL A 18 -10.02 -4.66 21.90
N SER A 19 -11.20 -4.16 22.28
CA SER A 19 -12.14 -3.59 21.32
C SER A 19 -11.62 -2.24 20.81
N PHE A 20 -11.83 -1.92 19.54
CA PHE A 20 -11.46 -0.64 18.92
C PHE A 20 -11.81 0.61 19.78
N PRO A 21 -13.01 0.73 20.39
CA PRO A 21 -13.32 1.82 21.32
C PRO A 21 -12.47 1.84 22.60
N LEU A 22 -12.02 0.67 23.09
CA LEU A 22 -11.08 0.58 24.20
C LEU A 22 -9.69 1.09 23.80
N GLY A 23 -9.25 0.79 22.57
CA GLY A 23 -8.02 1.32 22.00
C GLY A 23 -8.02 2.84 21.90
N ILE A 24 -9.13 3.43 21.43
CA ILE A 24 -9.30 4.89 21.39
C ILE A 24 -9.29 5.50 22.79
N GLY A 25 -9.95 4.86 23.77
CA GLY A 25 -9.92 5.31 25.17
C GLY A 25 -8.52 5.32 25.77
N ILE A 26 -7.70 4.32 25.44
CA ILE A 26 -6.29 4.25 25.85
C ILE A 26 -5.45 5.35 25.18
N ALA A 27 -5.69 5.62 23.89
CA ALA A 27 -4.99 6.67 23.15
C ALA A 27 -5.36 8.09 23.61
N LEU A 28 -6.61 8.31 24.04
CA LEU A 28 -7.08 9.61 24.54
C LEU A 28 -6.69 9.89 26.00
N ALA A 29 -6.38 8.85 26.80
CA ALA A 29 -5.98 9.00 28.19
C ALA A 29 -4.86 10.06 28.42
N PRO A 30 -3.75 10.10 27.66
CA PRO A 30 -2.72 11.14 27.85
C PRO A 30 -3.25 12.57 27.65
N PHE A 31 -4.14 12.79 26.68
CA PHE A 31 -4.71 14.12 26.39
C PHE A 31 -5.72 14.57 27.45
N VAL A 32 -6.51 13.64 27.99
CA VAL A 32 -7.46 13.93 29.09
C VAL A 32 -6.72 14.35 30.36
N PHE A 33 -5.59 13.71 30.68
CA PHE A 33 -4.76 14.10 31.82
C PHE A 33 -4.15 15.49 31.63
N ALA A 34 -3.58 15.77 30.45
CA ALA A 34 -3.03 17.09 30.13
C ALA A 34 -4.07 18.22 30.29
N TRP A 35 -5.29 17.98 29.82
CA TRP A 35 -6.41 18.93 29.95
C TRP A 35 -6.78 19.19 31.42
N PHE A 36 -6.79 18.15 32.26
CA PHE A 36 -7.13 18.29 33.68
C PHE A 36 -6.06 19.08 34.47
N LEU A 37 -4.79 19.00 34.05
CA LEU A 37 -3.64 19.66 34.66
C LEU A 37 -3.54 21.16 34.34
N LEU A 38 -4.18 21.62 33.26
CA LEU A 38 -4.29 23.04 32.92
C LEU A 38 -5.36 23.79 33.72
N ARG A 39 -6.25 23.08 34.43
CA ARG A 39 -7.26 23.70 35.28
C ARG A 39 -6.59 24.44 36.46
N GLU A 40 -6.97 25.69 36.69
CA GLU A 40 -6.44 26.50 37.78
C GLU A 40 -6.73 25.86 39.15
N GLY A 41 -5.70 25.76 40.00
CA GLY A 41 -5.79 25.18 41.34
C GLY A 41 -4.78 24.06 41.67
N TYR A 42 -4.08 23.51 40.68
CA TYR A 42 -3.08 22.46 40.92
C TYR A 42 -1.64 23.00 41.06
N SER A 43 -0.91 22.42 42.01
CA SER A 43 0.49 22.73 42.31
C SER A 43 1.38 22.58 41.07
N SER A 44 2.39 23.45 40.92
CA SER A 44 3.36 23.43 39.82
C SER A 44 4.04 22.07 39.65
N LEU A 45 4.19 21.31 40.74
CA LEU A 45 4.76 19.97 40.74
C LEU A 45 3.84 18.94 40.07
N ALA A 46 2.52 19.07 40.23
CA ALA A 46 1.55 18.21 39.54
C ALA A 46 1.59 18.45 38.03
N ARG A 47 1.69 19.73 37.60
CA ARG A 47 1.85 20.12 36.19
C ARG A 47 3.10 19.48 35.57
N ALA A 48 4.23 19.53 36.27
CA ALA A 48 5.48 18.93 35.80
C ALA A 48 5.37 17.41 35.60
N VAL A 49 4.69 16.69 36.52
CA VAL A 49 4.47 15.24 36.39
C VAL A 49 3.54 14.91 35.22
N GLY A 50 2.50 15.72 34.99
CA GLY A 50 1.60 15.57 33.84
C GLY A 50 2.32 15.75 32.50
N PHE A 51 3.13 16.79 32.36
CA PHE A 51 3.94 17.00 31.16
C PHE A 51 5.03 15.93 30.99
N GLY A 52 5.61 15.43 32.08
CA GLY A 52 6.55 14.32 32.05
C GLY A 52 5.91 13.01 31.55
N TRP A 53 4.69 12.71 31.97
CA TRP A 53 3.95 11.53 31.50
C TRP A 53 3.53 11.64 30.03
N LEU A 54 3.13 12.85 29.59
CA LEU A 54 2.90 13.15 28.18
C LEU A 54 4.16 12.95 27.33
N ALA A 55 5.30 13.46 27.79
CA ALA A 55 6.57 13.33 27.07
C ALA A 55 6.99 11.86 26.95
N PHE A 56 6.79 11.06 27.99
CA PHE A 56 7.06 9.61 27.97
C PHE A 56 6.20 8.87 26.93
N PHE A 57 4.89 9.15 26.88
CA PHE A 57 4.00 8.57 25.87
C PHE A 57 4.31 9.08 24.45
N ALA A 58 4.62 10.37 24.30
CA ALA A 58 5.01 10.94 23.02
C ALA A 58 6.32 10.33 22.49
N LEU A 59 7.32 10.11 23.36
CA LEU A 59 8.56 9.41 22.99
C LEU A 59 8.29 7.96 22.58
N GLY A 60 7.44 7.23 23.33
CA GLY A 60 7.07 5.86 22.98
C GLY A 60 6.29 5.78 21.66
N TYR A 61 5.41 6.76 21.39
CA TYR A 61 4.67 6.85 20.13
C TYR A 61 5.59 7.19 18.94
N ILE A 62 6.54 8.11 19.10
CA ILE A 62 7.53 8.44 18.08
C ILE A 62 8.47 7.25 17.83
N ALA A 63 8.89 6.52 18.86
CA ALA A 63 9.72 5.32 18.70
C ALA A 63 8.94 4.17 17.99
N GLY A 64 7.64 4.03 18.28
CA GLY A 64 6.78 3.08 17.57
C GLY A 64 6.50 3.48 16.10
N LEU A 65 6.48 4.77 15.79
CA LEU A 65 6.47 5.28 14.42
C LEU A 65 7.84 5.12 13.72
N ALA A 66 8.95 5.17 14.48
CA ALA A 66 10.29 4.96 13.96
C ALA A 66 10.53 3.50 13.52
N GLU A 67 9.89 2.51 14.17
CA GLU A 67 9.90 1.12 13.68
C GLU A 67 9.08 0.90 12.40
N ALA A 68 8.20 1.84 12.03
CA ALA A 68 7.55 1.88 10.71
C ALA A 68 8.37 2.67 9.67
N GLY A 69 9.47 3.32 10.10
CA GLY A 69 10.33 4.17 9.27
C GLY A 69 11.75 3.66 9.05
N ASP A 70 12.15 2.57 9.71
CA ASP A 70 13.51 2.01 9.63
C ASP A 70 13.72 0.98 8.50
N GLU A 71 12.80 0.89 7.54
CA GLU A 71 13.07 0.31 6.21
C GLU A 71 13.45 1.37 5.16
N ALA A 72 13.52 2.66 5.50
CA ALA A 72 13.69 3.73 4.50
C ALA A 72 15.02 4.50 4.54
N ALA A 73 15.96 4.26 5.47
CA ALA A 73 17.09 5.18 5.63
C ALA A 73 18.49 4.58 5.91
N LEU A 74 18.70 3.26 5.82
CA LEU A 74 20.05 2.68 5.92
C LEU A 74 20.28 1.56 4.88
N ALA A 75 20.20 1.91 3.60
CA ALA A 75 20.81 1.13 2.53
C ALA A 75 21.46 2.03 1.47
N GLU A 76 22.18 3.08 1.90
CA GLU A 76 23.19 3.70 1.04
C GLU A 76 24.48 2.87 1.13
N THR A 77 24.44 1.66 0.59
CA THR A 77 25.66 0.95 0.23
C THR A 77 26.01 1.38 -1.19
N LYS A 78 27.13 2.10 -1.31
CA LYS A 78 27.80 2.42 -2.59
C LYS A 78 27.57 1.32 -3.62
N VAL A 79 26.83 1.63 -4.67
CA VAL A 79 26.71 0.80 -5.87
C VAL A 79 28.07 0.81 -6.57
N PRO A 80 28.77 -0.33 -6.71
CA PRO A 80 29.76 -0.45 -7.76
C PRO A 80 29.00 -0.56 -9.08
N ASP A 81 29.36 0.33 -10.00
CA ASP A 81 29.00 0.34 -11.40
C ASP A 81 29.16 -1.07 -12.00
N THR A 82 28.06 -1.80 -12.03
CA THR A 82 27.91 -3.01 -12.82
C THR A 82 26.48 -3.00 -13.29
N LEU A 83 26.30 -2.65 -14.57
CA LEU A 83 25.20 -3.08 -15.40
C LEU A 83 24.85 -4.53 -15.03
N LYS A 84 23.82 -4.70 -14.20
CA LYS A 84 23.26 -6.00 -13.88
C LYS A 84 22.49 -6.43 -15.13
N PRO A 85 22.89 -7.53 -15.79
CA PRO A 85 22.24 -7.93 -17.02
C PRO A 85 20.79 -8.29 -16.70
N ALA A 86 19.88 -7.79 -17.53
CA ALA A 86 18.51 -8.26 -17.65
C ALA A 86 18.51 -9.72 -18.15
N THR A 87 18.91 -10.67 -17.31
CA THR A 87 18.72 -12.11 -17.56
C THR A 87 18.91 -12.91 -16.27
N ALA A 88 17.92 -12.86 -15.38
CA ALA A 88 17.67 -13.95 -14.46
C ALA A 88 16.21 -14.33 -14.67
N ALA A 89 15.99 -15.44 -15.36
CA ALA A 89 14.66 -15.99 -15.57
C ALA A 89 13.96 -16.10 -14.22
N ARG A 90 12.87 -15.34 -14.05
CA ARG A 90 12.04 -15.32 -12.85
C ARG A 90 11.52 -16.75 -12.65
N ALA A 91 11.85 -17.38 -11.53
CA ALA A 91 11.46 -18.78 -11.23
C ALA A 91 9.93 -18.98 -11.22
N ASP A 92 9.15 -17.90 -11.13
CA ASP A 92 7.68 -17.88 -11.08
C ASP A 92 7.01 -17.45 -12.41
N ARG A 93 7.70 -17.57 -13.55
CA ARG A 93 7.17 -17.14 -14.85
C ARG A 93 5.99 -18.00 -15.29
N LEU A 94 4.92 -17.36 -15.79
CA LEU A 94 3.74 -18.07 -16.28
C LEU A 94 4.01 -18.75 -17.64
N PRO A 95 3.28 -19.84 -17.98
CA PRO A 95 3.45 -20.51 -19.26
C PRO A 95 3.21 -19.56 -20.45
N GLY A 96 4.20 -19.44 -21.33
CA GLY A 96 4.12 -18.59 -22.54
C GLY A 96 4.46 -17.12 -22.32
N GLU A 97 4.71 -16.70 -21.07
CA GLU A 97 5.10 -15.34 -20.76
C GLU A 97 6.51 -15.02 -21.31
N PRO A 98 6.72 -13.88 -21.99
CA PRO A 98 8.03 -13.51 -22.54
C PRO A 98 9.03 -13.11 -21.44
N ASP A 99 10.33 -13.15 -21.77
CA ASP A 99 11.43 -12.83 -20.81
C ASP A 99 11.61 -11.33 -20.51
N CYS A 100 10.77 -10.48 -21.09
CA CYS A 100 10.91 -9.04 -21.07
C CYS A 100 9.65 -8.45 -20.47
N THR A 101 9.67 -8.26 -19.15
CA THR A 101 8.55 -7.69 -18.43
C THR A 101 8.89 -6.29 -17.99
N LEU A 102 8.19 -5.30 -18.57
CA LEU A 102 8.05 -4.00 -17.93
C LEU A 102 7.42 -4.26 -16.56
N THR A 103 8.13 -3.96 -15.49
CA THR A 103 7.65 -4.13 -14.11
C THR A 103 7.61 -2.80 -13.41
N SER A 104 7.02 -2.76 -12.22
CA SER A 104 7.06 -1.60 -11.35
C SER A 104 8.48 -1.16 -10.94
N GLU A 105 9.47 -2.02 -11.13
CA GLU A 105 10.88 -1.76 -10.81
C GLU A 105 11.67 -1.26 -12.04
N THR A 106 11.08 -1.34 -13.23
CA THR A 106 11.73 -0.86 -14.45
C THR A 106 11.82 0.66 -14.44
N GLU A 107 12.98 1.21 -14.81
CA GLU A 107 13.14 2.64 -15.02
C GLU A 107 12.09 3.14 -16.03
N GLY A 108 11.54 4.34 -15.82
CA GLY A 108 10.47 4.88 -16.68
C GLY A 108 9.08 4.25 -16.50
N TRP A 109 8.90 3.20 -15.68
CA TRP A 109 7.58 2.60 -15.43
C TRP A 109 6.54 3.62 -14.97
N ASN A 110 6.93 4.57 -14.12
CA ASN A 110 6.03 5.61 -13.63
C ASN A 110 5.42 6.45 -14.76
N LEU A 111 6.16 6.70 -15.86
CA LEU A 111 5.64 7.43 -17.02
C LEU A 111 4.65 6.57 -17.80
N VAL A 112 4.97 5.30 -18.01
CA VAL A 112 4.09 4.33 -18.69
C VAL A 112 2.78 4.15 -17.91
N LYS A 113 2.86 4.08 -16.57
CA LYS A 113 1.70 4.00 -15.67
C LYS A 113 0.89 5.30 -15.68
N ALA A 114 1.55 6.46 -15.63
CA ALA A 114 0.87 7.75 -15.70
C ALA A 114 0.07 7.91 -17.01
N ASN A 115 0.63 7.47 -18.15
CA ASN A 115 -0.09 7.45 -19.42
C ASN A 115 -1.33 6.56 -19.37
N ALA A 116 -1.26 5.41 -18.69
CA ALA A 116 -2.42 4.53 -18.49
C ALA A 116 -3.54 5.21 -17.68
N ILE A 117 -3.17 5.86 -16.56
CA ILE A 117 -4.10 6.61 -15.71
C ILE A 117 -4.77 7.72 -16.52
N LEU A 118 -3.99 8.52 -17.25
CA LEU A 118 -4.53 9.58 -18.12
C LEU A 118 -5.45 9.04 -19.20
N THR A 119 -5.14 7.86 -19.75
CA THR A 119 -5.99 7.20 -20.74
C THR A 119 -7.32 6.75 -20.13
N ALA A 120 -7.31 6.20 -18.92
CA ALA A 120 -8.53 5.84 -18.20
C ALA A 120 -9.36 7.07 -17.79
N GLU A 121 -8.72 8.16 -17.36
CA GLU A 121 -9.40 9.43 -17.07
C GLU A 121 -10.10 10.00 -18.32
N ARG A 122 -9.42 10.04 -19.46
CA ARG A 122 -10.02 10.49 -20.73
C ARG A 122 -11.22 9.63 -21.13
N TYR A 123 -11.12 8.31 -20.91
CA TYR A 123 -12.24 7.40 -21.13
C TYR A 123 -13.41 7.74 -20.20
N ALA A 124 -13.16 7.93 -18.90
CA ALA A 124 -14.19 8.27 -17.93
C ALA A 124 -14.88 9.61 -18.22
N ILE A 125 -14.14 10.65 -18.62
CA ILE A 125 -14.73 11.96 -18.97
C ILE A 125 -15.84 11.84 -20.02
N SER A 126 -15.70 10.91 -20.97
CA SER A 126 -16.66 10.72 -22.06
C SER A 126 -17.78 9.71 -21.75
N HIS A 127 -17.55 8.76 -20.83
CA HIS A 127 -18.48 7.65 -20.57
C HIS A 127 -19.16 7.73 -19.20
N ASN A 128 -18.40 8.08 -18.15
CA ASN A 128 -18.91 8.26 -16.79
C ASN A 128 -17.97 9.18 -15.97
N PRO A 129 -18.21 10.50 -15.95
CA PRO A 129 -17.35 11.46 -15.25
C PRO A 129 -17.26 11.27 -13.72
N ALA A 130 -18.13 10.45 -13.13
CA ALA A 130 -18.05 10.10 -11.72
C ALA A 130 -16.95 9.07 -11.40
N ALA A 131 -16.42 8.37 -12.41
CA ALA A 131 -15.30 7.46 -12.26
C ALA A 131 -13.99 8.23 -12.47
N THR A 132 -13.23 8.46 -11.42
CA THR A 132 -11.89 9.06 -11.50
C THR A 132 -10.82 7.99 -11.28
N PHE A 133 -9.61 8.24 -11.78
CA PHE A 133 -8.46 7.33 -11.70
C PHE A 133 -7.17 8.01 -11.24
N GLY A 134 -7.21 9.28 -10.81
CA GLY A 134 -6.03 10.08 -10.47
C GLY A 134 -5.10 9.44 -9.43
N ASP A 135 -5.67 8.74 -8.45
CA ASP A 135 -4.93 8.00 -7.41
C ASP A 135 -4.90 6.48 -7.66
N ALA A 136 -5.25 6.04 -8.88
CA ALA A 136 -5.28 4.63 -9.21
C ALA A 136 -3.87 4.05 -9.27
N ASP A 137 -3.73 2.82 -8.79
CA ASP A 137 -2.51 2.03 -8.95
C ASP A 137 -2.81 0.73 -9.69
N GLY A 138 -1.76 0.17 -10.29
CA GLY A 138 -1.90 -1.04 -11.07
C GLY A 138 -0.55 -1.62 -11.45
N LYS A 139 -0.53 -2.95 -11.61
CA LYS A 139 0.63 -3.70 -12.09
C LYS A 139 0.26 -4.46 -13.35
N PRO A 140 1.21 -4.65 -14.27
CA PRO A 140 1.02 -5.49 -15.44
C PRO A 140 0.67 -6.91 -15.05
N LEU A 141 -0.28 -7.50 -15.76
CA LEU A 141 -0.75 -8.86 -15.57
C LEU A 141 -0.74 -9.60 -16.91
N TYR A 142 0.09 -10.63 -17.01
CA TYR A 142 0.09 -11.54 -18.16
C TYR A 142 -1.15 -12.43 -18.12
N GLN A 143 -1.94 -12.42 -19.19
CA GLN A 143 -3.20 -13.16 -19.29
C GLN A 143 -2.95 -14.56 -19.85
N ILE A 144 -3.18 -15.60 -19.04
CA ILE A 144 -3.06 -17.00 -19.47
C ILE A 144 -4.33 -17.56 -20.11
N ASP A 145 -5.46 -16.84 -19.99
CA ASP A 145 -6.76 -17.23 -20.52
C ASP A 145 -7.64 -15.99 -20.83
N GLY A 146 -8.82 -16.22 -21.39
CA GLY A 146 -9.79 -15.18 -21.71
C GLY A 146 -9.51 -14.44 -23.03
N ALA A 147 -10.19 -13.31 -23.23
CA ALA A 147 -10.17 -12.54 -24.48
C ALA A 147 -8.79 -11.96 -24.83
N HIS A 148 -7.92 -11.79 -23.83
CA HIS A 148 -6.57 -11.24 -23.97
C HIS A 148 -5.48 -12.28 -23.72
N LYS A 149 -5.80 -13.57 -23.84
CA LYS A 149 -4.83 -14.67 -23.65
C LYS A 149 -3.54 -14.43 -24.46
N GLY A 150 -2.41 -14.57 -23.79
CA GLY A 150 -1.08 -14.37 -24.35
C GLY A 150 -0.60 -12.92 -24.36
N GLN A 151 -1.38 -11.98 -23.82
CA GLN A 151 -1.07 -10.56 -23.78
C GLN A 151 -0.93 -10.05 -22.35
N TYR A 152 -0.16 -8.98 -22.18
CA TYR A 152 -0.21 -8.19 -20.96
C TYR A 152 -1.45 -7.31 -20.95
N THR A 153 -2.02 -7.15 -19.77
CA THR A 153 -3.03 -6.13 -19.47
C THR A 153 -2.59 -5.36 -18.24
N LEU A 154 -3.09 -4.15 -18.08
CA LEU A 154 -2.93 -3.38 -16.87
C LEU A 154 -4.31 -3.20 -16.25
N ILE A 155 -4.46 -3.65 -15.02
CA ILE A 155 -5.66 -3.37 -14.23
C ILE A 155 -5.29 -2.25 -13.27
N ILE A 156 -5.97 -1.12 -13.39
CA ILE A 156 -5.87 -0.02 -12.44
C ILE A 156 -7.16 0.08 -11.64
N SER A 157 -7.04 0.44 -10.37
CA SER A 157 -8.20 0.70 -9.51
C SER A 157 -7.88 1.75 -8.45
N ASN A 158 -8.91 2.44 -7.98
CA ASN A 158 -8.81 3.38 -6.87
C ASN A 158 -9.62 2.91 -5.64
N ASP A 159 -9.58 3.70 -4.58
CA ASP A 159 -10.34 3.51 -3.34
C ASP A 159 -11.85 3.73 -3.52
N GLN A 160 -12.27 4.50 -4.52
CA GLN A 160 -13.66 4.75 -4.89
C GLN A 160 -14.29 3.63 -5.73
N VAL A 161 -13.70 2.42 -5.71
CA VAL A 161 -14.13 1.23 -6.45
C VAL A 161 -14.29 1.43 -7.96
N ALA A 162 -13.60 2.42 -8.53
CA ALA A 162 -13.39 2.53 -9.95
C ALA A 162 -12.30 1.55 -10.37
N LEU A 163 -12.52 0.84 -11.47
CA LEU A 163 -11.59 -0.13 -12.05
C LEU A 163 -11.54 0.06 -13.56
N ALA A 164 -10.35 0.03 -14.13
CA ALA A 164 -10.17 -0.04 -15.58
C ALA A 164 -9.16 -1.15 -15.93
N GLN A 165 -9.50 -1.94 -16.94
CA GLN A 165 -8.57 -2.85 -17.59
C GLN A 165 -8.14 -2.22 -18.92
N LEU A 166 -6.84 -2.15 -19.11
CA LEU A 166 -6.21 -1.59 -20.29
C LEU A 166 -5.34 -2.64 -20.98
N VAL A 167 -5.30 -2.59 -22.31
CA VAL A 167 -4.36 -3.35 -23.13
C VAL A 167 -3.28 -2.40 -23.67
N PRO A 168 -2.02 -2.83 -23.74
CA PRO A 168 -0.95 -2.03 -24.31
C PRO A 168 -1.12 -1.94 -25.85
N LEU A 169 -0.83 -0.76 -26.41
CA LEU A 169 -0.72 -0.52 -27.85
C LEU A 169 0.73 -0.59 -28.35
N PHE A 170 1.63 -1.03 -27.48
CA PHE A 170 3.06 -1.20 -27.73
C PHE A 170 3.49 -2.63 -27.37
N ASP A 171 4.67 -3.03 -27.83
CA ASP A 171 5.27 -4.29 -27.41
C ASP A 171 5.78 -4.16 -25.97
N PHE A 172 5.24 -4.97 -25.06
CA PHE A 172 5.57 -4.97 -23.63
C PHE A 172 7.04 -5.26 -23.31
N CYS A 173 7.76 -5.79 -24.28
CA CYS A 173 9.20 -6.01 -24.22
C CYS A 173 10.04 -4.78 -24.59
N THR A 174 9.40 -3.70 -25.03
CA THR A 174 10.05 -2.42 -25.31
C THR A 174 10.41 -1.74 -23.99
N PRO A 175 11.70 -1.41 -23.74
CA PRO A 175 12.10 -0.60 -22.59
C PRO A 175 11.35 0.72 -22.55
N ALA A 176 11.00 1.20 -21.35
CA ALA A 176 10.15 2.37 -21.16
C ALA A 176 10.76 3.63 -21.79
N GLU A 177 12.08 3.73 -21.84
CA GLU A 177 12.82 4.89 -22.40
C GLU A 177 12.64 5.03 -23.91
N ARG A 178 12.22 3.95 -24.59
CA ARG A 178 11.93 3.94 -26.03
C ARG A 178 10.45 4.15 -26.35
N LEU A 179 9.59 4.22 -25.33
CA LEU A 179 8.17 4.52 -25.51
C LEU A 179 7.98 6.03 -25.53
N ASP A 180 7.04 6.49 -26.35
CA ASP A 180 6.60 7.88 -26.34
C ASP A 180 5.54 8.06 -25.23
N PRO A 181 5.86 8.72 -24.11
CA PRO A 181 4.93 8.88 -23.00
C PRO A 181 3.78 9.85 -23.32
N GLU A 182 3.91 10.67 -24.37
CA GLU A 182 2.86 11.59 -24.81
C GLU A 182 1.89 10.92 -25.80
N GLY A 183 2.34 9.84 -26.45
CA GLY A 183 1.55 9.03 -27.37
C GLY A 183 0.48 8.18 -26.70
N GLU A 184 -0.33 7.50 -27.52
CA GLU A 184 -1.31 6.52 -27.06
C GLU A 184 -0.64 5.18 -26.75
N LEU A 185 -0.32 4.92 -25.49
CA LEU A 185 0.28 3.66 -25.07
C LEU A 185 -0.75 2.60 -24.68
N TRP A 186 -1.99 3.01 -24.38
CA TRP A 186 -2.99 2.14 -23.79
C TRP A 186 -4.34 2.28 -24.47
N LYS A 187 -5.13 1.21 -24.42
CA LYS A 187 -6.54 1.22 -24.78
C LYS A 187 -7.36 0.60 -23.66
N VAL A 188 -8.40 1.31 -23.21
CA VAL A 188 -9.36 0.79 -22.25
C VAL A 188 -10.21 -0.28 -22.93
N VAL A 189 -10.29 -1.47 -22.31
CA VAL A 189 -11.12 -2.59 -22.79
C VAL A 189 -12.27 -2.92 -21.84
N LEU A 190 -12.16 -2.46 -20.59
CA LEU A 190 -13.20 -2.56 -19.58
C LEU A 190 -13.02 -1.41 -18.60
N ALA A 191 -14.12 -0.74 -18.24
CA ALA A 191 -14.16 0.19 -17.13
C ALA A 191 -15.38 -0.09 -16.27
N LYS A 192 -15.24 0.00 -14.95
CA LYS A 192 -16.31 -0.23 -13.98
C LYS A 192 -16.29 0.81 -12.88
N LEU A 193 -17.47 1.19 -12.41
CA LEU A 193 -17.69 1.98 -11.20
C LEU A 193 -18.73 1.27 -10.37
N ASN A 194 -18.43 0.97 -9.11
CA ASN A 194 -19.32 0.20 -8.23
C ASN A 194 -19.74 -1.17 -8.83
N GLY A 195 -18.89 -1.76 -9.67
CA GLY A 195 -19.15 -3.03 -10.36
C GLY A 195 -19.96 -2.92 -11.66
N GLU A 196 -20.55 -1.77 -11.97
CA GLU A 196 -21.27 -1.51 -13.21
C GLU A 196 -20.32 -1.03 -14.31
N THR A 197 -20.50 -1.56 -15.53
CA THR A 197 -19.63 -1.22 -16.68
C THR A 197 -20.09 0.08 -17.34
N PHE A 198 -19.15 0.89 -17.81
CA PHE A 198 -19.42 2.13 -18.54
C PHE A 198 -18.46 2.34 -19.72
#